data_AF-A0A9P4LGB7-F1
#
_entry.id   AF-A0A9P4LGB7-F1
#
_cell.length_a   1.000
_cell.length_b   1.000
_cell.length_c   1.000
_cell.angle_alpha   90.00
_cell.angle_beta   90.00
_cell.angle_gamma   90.00
#
_symmetry.space_group_name_H-M   'P 1'
#
loop_
_entity.id
_entity.type
_entity.pdbx_description
1 polymer ?
#
loop_
_entity_poly.entity_id
_entity_poly.type
_entity_poly.pdbx_seq_one_letter_code
_entity_poly.pdbx_strand_id
1 'polypeptide(L)'
;RQLTTNMSILTPFKFPTDIRWRGIERHHHKIFLVKSVLLILFSILVIAEYSLFKSWWENGPYDYHKDWTWAPYQFWLRIGIALIPDILVTLLTLILLLNPLHHATYSFHPVFALVSSFCMFGLYVGVCFLNPLFALSNEVAFHNMDIWERIVFVETGFEGVICLCWVGMMGLSAVAVHRWRVGRRGWKGIVSGGQEEERV
;
A
#
# COMPACT_ATOMS: atom_id res chain seq x y z
N ARG A 1 30.05 -29.65 -6.04
CA ARG A 1 29.95 -28.48 -5.14
C ARG A 1 28.49 -28.04 -5.14
N GLN A 2 27.72 -28.45 -4.14
CA GLN A 2 26.28 -28.17 -4.06
C GLN A 2 26.05 -26.69 -3.73
N LEU A 3 25.38 -25.97 -4.62
CA LEU A 3 24.88 -24.61 -4.39
C LEU A 3 23.49 -24.72 -3.76
N THR A 4 23.42 -25.02 -2.47
CA THR A 4 22.20 -24.85 -1.67
C THR A 4 22.21 -23.47 -1.03
N THR A 5 22.12 -22.43 -1.85
CA THR A 5 21.70 -21.12 -1.33
C THR A 5 20.20 -21.17 -1.07
N ASN A 6 19.83 -21.59 0.14
CA ASN A 6 18.54 -21.26 0.75
C ASN A 6 18.48 -19.74 0.95
N MET A 7 18.36 -18.98 -0.14
CA MET A 7 18.03 -17.57 -0.05
C MET A 7 16.59 -17.47 0.42
N SER A 8 16.42 -17.09 1.68
CA SER A 8 15.10 -16.82 2.27
C SER A 8 14.34 -15.82 1.38
N ILE A 9 13.03 -16.02 1.23
CA ILE A 9 12.12 -15.11 0.49
C ILE A 9 12.18 -13.65 0.99
N LEU A 10 12.70 -13.44 2.21
CA LEU A 10 12.88 -12.12 2.83
C LEU A 10 14.17 -11.40 2.40
N THR A 11 15.10 -12.10 1.75
CA THR A 11 16.41 -11.55 1.36
C THR A 11 16.30 -10.33 0.44
N PRO A 12 15.45 -10.33 -0.61
CA PRO A 12 15.26 -9.17 -1.48
C PRO A 12 14.77 -7.92 -0.75
N PHE A 13 14.04 -8.08 0.36
CA PHE A 13 13.52 -6.96 1.15
C PHE A 13 14.53 -6.38 2.13
N LYS A 14 15.50 -7.18 2.58
CA LYS A 14 16.54 -6.73 3.52
C LYS A 14 17.79 -6.21 2.79
N PHE A 15 18.13 -6.83 1.67
CA PHE A 15 19.33 -6.55 0.90
C PHE A 15 18.99 -6.52 -0.60
N PRO A 16 18.40 -5.41 -1.09
CA PRO A 16 18.04 -5.29 -2.50
C PRO A 16 19.31 -5.34 -3.36
N THR A 17 19.27 -6.19 -4.39
CA THR A 17 20.39 -6.36 -5.33
C THR A 17 20.49 -5.18 -6.32
N ASP A 18 19.36 -4.53 -6.62
CA ASP A 18 19.27 -3.36 -7.49
C ASP A 18 20.02 -2.16 -6.88
N ILE A 19 20.93 -1.59 -7.68
CA ILE A 19 21.75 -0.42 -7.33
C ILE A 19 20.91 0.82 -6.98
N ARG A 20 19.70 0.94 -7.55
CA ARG A 20 18.79 2.08 -7.31
C ARG A 20 18.26 2.12 -5.88
N TRP A 21 18.35 1.00 -5.16
CA TRP A 21 17.85 0.84 -3.80
C TRP A 21 18.99 0.65 -2.78
N ARG A 22 20.24 0.95 -3.16
CA ARG A 22 21.42 0.84 -2.27
C ARG A 22 21.62 2.15 -1.49
N GLY A 23 21.07 2.21 -0.29
CA GLY A 23 21.25 3.36 0.59
C GLY A 23 20.20 3.44 1.69
N ILE A 24 19.76 4.65 2.01
CA ILE A 24 18.65 4.89 2.95
C ILE A 24 17.30 4.49 2.32
N GLU A 25 17.20 4.58 1.01
CA GLU A 25 16.08 4.15 0.16
C GLU A 25 15.75 2.66 0.32
N ARG A 26 16.70 1.81 0.77
CA ARG A 26 16.42 0.39 1.06
C ARG A 26 15.33 0.21 2.13
N HIS A 27 15.17 1.19 3.01
CA HIS A 27 14.14 1.15 4.06
C HIS A 27 12.72 1.14 3.47
N HIS A 28 12.54 1.53 2.21
CA HIS A 28 11.28 1.41 1.48
C HIS A 28 10.73 -0.01 1.55
N HIS A 29 11.57 -1.01 1.30
CA HIS A 29 11.18 -2.42 1.27
C HIS A 29 10.78 -2.94 2.65
N LYS A 30 11.40 -2.40 3.71
CA LYS A 30 11.04 -2.73 5.09
C LYS A 30 9.70 -2.14 5.46
N ILE A 31 9.46 -0.87 5.12
CA ILE A 31 8.16 -0.21 5.35
C ILE A 31 7.07 -0.92 4.54
N PHE A 32 7.35 -1.28 3.29
CA PHE A 32 6.45 -2.08 2.45
C PHE A 32 6.06 -3.41 3.11
N LEU A 33 7.02 -4.14 3.70
CA LEU A 33 6.73 -5.37 4.44
C LEU A 33 5.83 -5.11 5.65
N VAL A 34 6.15 -4.11 6.47
CA VAL A 34 5.33 -3.73 7.64
C VAL A 34 3.91 -3.36 7.21
N LYS A 35 3.78 -2.50 6.19
CA LYS A 35 2.49 -2.12 5.59
C LYS A 35 1.73 -3.33 5.07
N SER A 36 2.40 -4.31 4.47
CA SER A 36 1.74 -5.51 3.95
C SER A 36 1.15 -6.37 5.08
N VAL A 37 1.85 -6.50 6.20
CA VAL A 37 1.33 -7.17 7.40
C VAL A 37 0.11 -6.41 7.96
N LEU A 38 0.21 -5.08 8.07
CA LEU A 38 -0.91 -4.24 8.51
C LEU A 38 -2.11 -4.36 7.57
N LEU A 39 -1.88 -4.39 6.24
CA LEU A 39 -2.93 -4.55 5.24
C LEU A 39 -3.67 -5.89 5.40
N ILE A 40 -2.97 -6.97 5.72
CA ILE A 40 -3.60 -8.28 5.98
C ILE A 40 -4.50 -8.19 7.20
N LEU A 41 -4.00 -7.63 8.31
CA LEU A 41 -4.80 -7.47 9.54
C LEU A 41 -6.02 -6.58 9.31
N PHE A 42 -5.84 -5.48 8.59
CA PHE A 42 -6.92 -4.57 8.19
C PHE A 42 -7.95 -5.27 7.30
N SER A 43 -7.51 -6.08 6.33
CA SER A 43 -8.43 -6.83 5.46
C SER A 43 -9.28 -7.84 6.24
N ILE A 44 -8.69 -8.50 7.24
CA ILE A 44 -9.43 -9.42 8.13
C ILE A 44 -10.49 -8.64 8.92
N LEU A 45 -10.14 -7.47 9.45
CA LEU A 45 -11.06 -6.61 10.18
C LEU A 45 -12.27 -6.21 9.32
N VAL A 46 -12.04 -5.77 8.09
CA VAL A 46 -13.10 -5.37 7.13
C VAL A 46 -14.02 -6.56 6.77
N ILE A 47 -13.46 -7.76 6.58
CA ILE A 47 -14.26 -8.97 6.35
C ILE A 47 -15.12 -9.31 7.57
N ALA A 48 -14.56 -9.16 8.78
CA ALA A 48 -15.28 -9.39 10.03
C ALA A 48 -16.39 -8.36 10.22
N GLU A 49 -16.12 -7.07 9.98
CA GLU A 49 -17.11 -5.98 10.01
C GLU A 49 -18.28 -6.30 9.08
N TYR A 50 -18.01 -6.58 7.81
CA TYR A 50 -19.05 -6.93 6.84
C TYR A 50 -19.92 -8.10 7.31
N SER A 51 -19.28 -9.17 7.81
CA SER A 51 -19.98 -10.38 8.25
C SER A 51 -20.87 -10.10 9.48
N LEU A 52 -20.37 -9.31 10.43
CA LEU A 52 -21.10 -8.90 11.63
C LEU A 52 -22.26 -7.96 11.28
N PHE A 53 -21.99 -6.92 10.50
CA PHE A 53 -22.98 -5.95 10.07
C PHE A 53 -24.12 -6.64 9.32
N LYS A 54 -23.80 -7.55 8.40
CA LYS A 54 -24.79 -8.36 7.70
C LYS A 54 -25.66 -9.18 8.65
N SER A 55 -25.05 -9.84 9.62
CA SER A 55 -25.78 -10.60 10.63
C SER A 55 -26.69 -9.73 11.49
N TRP A 56 -26.20 -8.56 11.95
CA TRP A 56 -26.98 -7.62 12.75
C TRP A 56 -28.14 -7.00 11.98
N TRP A 57 -27.97 -6.80 10.67
CA TRP A 57 -29.01 -6.27 9.79
C TRP A 57 -30.09 -7.31 9.46
N GLU A 58 -29.70 -8.51 9.01
CA GLU A 58 -30.65 -9.53 8.55
C GLU A 58 -31.34 -10.29 9.69
N ASN A 59 -30.62 -10.54 10.80
CA ASN A 59 -31.09 -11.35 11.93
C ASN A 59 -31.35 -10.52 13.19
N GLY A 60 -31.37 -9.18 13.08
CA GLY A 60 -31.63 -8.29 14.19
C GLY A 60 -33.04 -8.44 14.76
N PRO A 61 -33.26 -8.02 16.03
CA PRO A 61 -34.57 -8.11 16.69
C PRO A 61 -35.62 -7.14 16.13
N TYR A 62 -35.24 -6.25 15.22
CA TYR A 62 -36.13 -5.26 14.61
C TYR A 62 -36.56 -5.74 13.23
N ASP A 63 -37.82 -6.16 13.11
CA ASP A 63 -38.38 -6.81 11.91
C ASP A 63 -38.55 -5.88 10.68
N TYR A 64 -38.18 -4.59 10.76
CA TYR A 64 -38.71 -3.60 9.84
C TYR A 64 -38.04 -3.52 8.46
N HIS A 65 -36.78 -3.91 8.25
CA HIS A 65 -36.17 -3.87 6.92
C HIS A 65 -35.07 -4.93 6.76
N LYS A 66 -35.44 -6.16 6.38
CA LYS A 66 -34.50 -7.30 6.23
C LYS A 66 -33.78 -7.36 4.88
N ASP A 67 -34.10 -6.46 3.95
CA ASP A 67 -33.46 -6.43 2.65
C ASP A 67 -32.12 -5.69 2.73
N TRP A 68 -31.04 -6.39 2.38
CA TRP A 68 -29.66 -5.86 2.34
C TRP A 68 -29.52 -4.64 1.41
N THR A 69 -30.42 -4.48 0.44
CA THR A 69 -30.42 -3.34 -0.50
C THR A 69 -30.66 -1.99 0.19
N TRP A 70 -31.26 -2.00 1.38
CA TRP A 70 -31.54 -0.80 2.17
C TRP A 70 -30.54 -0.61 3.32
N ALA A 71 -29.57 -1.52 3.48
CA ALA A 71 -28.55 -1.40 4.49
C ALA A 71 -27.71 -0.12 4.27
N PRO A 72 -27.46 0.70 5.31
CA PRO A 72 -26.62 1.91 5.21
C PRO A 72 -25.12 1.56 5.11
N TYR A 73 -24.77 0.49 4.38
CA TYR A 73 -23.41 -0.02 4.27
C TYR A 73 -22.79 0.35 2.92
N GLN A 74 -22.05 1.47 2.91
CA GLN A 74 -21.39 1.99 1.71
C GLN A 74 -19.92 1.55 1.61
N PHE A 75 -19.68 0.24 1.40
CA PHE A 75 -18.33 -0.35 1.35
C PHE A 75 -17.35 0.43 0.48
N TRP A 76 -17.74 0.75 -0.76
CA TRP A 76 -16.85 1.38 -1.73
C TRP A 76 -16.39 2.75 -1.28
N LEU A 77 -17.33 3.59 -0.82
CA LEU A 77 -17.04 4.96 -0.39
C LEU A 77 -16.28 5.01 0.93
N ARG A 78 -16.52 4.05 1.83
CA ARG A 78 -15.84 3.98 3.12
C ARG A 78 -14.41 3.46 2.99
N ILE A 79 -14.22 2.33 2.30
CA ILE A 79 -12.95 1.57 2.37
C ILE A 79 -12.52 1.05 0.99
N GLY A 80 -13.46 0.57 0.17
CA GLY A 80 -13.17 -0.20 -1.04
C GLY A 80 -12.33 0.55 -2.08
N ILE A 81 -12.53 1.86 -2.24
CA ILE A 81 -11.76 2.69 -3.19
C ILE A 81 -10.27 2.79 -2.85
N ALA A 82 -9.87 2.57 -1.59
CA ALA A 82 -8.47 2.55 -1.18
C ALA A 82 -7.95 1.11 -1.02
N LEU A 83 -8.73 0.24 -0.37
CA LEU A 83 -8.32 -1.12 -0.05
C LEU A 83 -8.03 -1.97 -1.30
N ILE A 84 -8.93 -1.97 -2.28
CA ILE A 84 -8.77 -2.81 -3.48
C ILE A 84 -7.55 -2.39 -4.30
N PRO A 85 -7.34 -1.09 -4.62
CA PRO A 85 -6.09 -0.66 -5.24
C PRO A 85 -4.84 -0.97 -4.41
N ASP A 86 -4.88 -0.85 -3.08
CA ASP A 86 -3.71 -1.17 -2.24
C ASP A 86 -3.33 -2.66 -2.38
N ILE A 87 -4.32 -3.56 -2.33
CA ILE A 87 -4.09 -4.99 -2.52
C ILE A 87 -3.43 -5.25 -3.89
N LEU A 88 -3.95 -4.65 -4.96
CA LEU A 88 -3.40 -4.82 -6.31
C LEU A 88 -1.97 -4.27 -6.43
N VAL A 89 -1.71 -3.08 -5.91
CA VAL A 89 -0.37 -2.47 -5.90
C VAL A 89 0.60 -3.29 -5.05
N THR A 90 0.14 -3.85 -3.92
CA THR A 90 0.92 -4.72 -3.05
C THR A 90 1.31 -6.00 -3.76
N LEU A 91 0.38 -6.67 -4.44
CA LEU A 91 0.65 -7.88 -5.23
C LEU A 91 1.60 -7.59 -6.39
N LEU A 92 1.37 -6.51 -7.13
CA LEU A 92 2.25 -6.10 -8.24
C LEU A 92 3.67 -5.81 -7.74
N THR A 93 3.80 -5.10 -6.62
CA THR A 93 5.10 -4.81 -6.00
C THR A 93 5.80 -6.08 -5.53
N LEU A 94 5.06 -7.02 -4.93
CA LEU A 94 5.60 -8.32 -4.53
C LEU A 94 6.16 -9.08 -5.73
N ILE A 95 5.41 -9.14 -6.84
CA ILE A 95 5.86 -9.78 -8.09
C ILE A 95 7.12 -9.09 -8.61
N LEU A 96 7.15 -7.76 -8.67
CA LEU A 96 8.30 -7.00 -9.18
C LEU A 96 9.56 -7.13 -8.30
N LEU A 97 9.40 -7.36 -7.00
CA LEU A 97 10.50 -7.57 -6.06
C LEU A 97 11.01 -9.02 -6.03
N LEU A 98 10.11 -9.99 -6.18
CA LEU A 98 10.44 -11.41 -6.11
C LEU A 98 10.83 -12.02 -7.45
N ASN A 99 10.58 -11.34 -8.58
CA ASN A 99 10.81 -11.90 -9.92
C ASN A 99 12.28 -12.34 -10.10
N PRO A 100 12.55 -13.66 -10.18
CA PRO A 100 13.91 -14.18 -10.30
C PRO A 100 14.47 -14.10 -11.73
N LEU A 101 13.62 -13.84 -12.74
CA LEU A 101 14.00 -13.88 -14.16
C LEU A 101 14.64 -12.58 -14.67
N HIS A 102 14.57 -11.49 -13.90
CA HIS A 102 15.18 -10.21 -14.29
C HIS A 102 16.47 -9.92 -13.52
N HIS A 103 17.54 -10.59 -13.95
CA HIS A 103 18.90 -10.19 -13.62
C HIS A 103 19.17 -8.77 -14.15
N ALA A 104 19.49 -7.86 -13.22
CA ALA A 104 20.26 -6.62 -13.39
C ALA A 104 19.60 -5.34 -13.96
N THR A 105 18.53 -5.36 -14.76
CA THR A 105 18.14 -4.12 -15.50
C THR A 105 16.73 -3.55 -15.22
N TYR A 106 15.77 -4.36 -14.78
CA TYR A 106 14.34 -3.97 -14.71
C TYR A 106 13.60 -4.33 -13.42
N SER A 107 14.31 -4.62 -12.32
CA SER A 107 13.64 -4.83 -11.02
C SER A 107 13.08 -3.50 -10.48
N PHE A 108 11.89 -3.57 -9.86
CA PHE A 108 11.12 -2.51 -9.19
C PHE A 108 11.63 -1.06 -9.36
N HIS A 109 11.07 -0.32 -10.32
CA HIS A 109 11.55 1.02 -10.67
C HIS A 109 11.12 2.08 -9.63
N PRO A 110 12.03 2.99 -9.19
CA PRO A 110 11.71 3.97 -8.13
C PRO A 110 10.65 5.00 -8.55
N VAL A 111 10.48 5.27 -9.85
CA VAL A 111 9.37 6.09 -10.36
C VAL A 111 8.02 5.41 -10.17
N PHE A 112 7.92 4.10 -10.41
CA PHE A 112 6.70 3.37 -10.15
C PHE A 112 6.36 3.42 -8.65
N ALA A 113 7.35 3.16 -7.78
CA ALA A 113 7.20 3.24 -6.34
C ALA A 113 6.72 4.63 -5.86
N LEU A 114 7.25 5.70 -6.45
CA LEU A 114 6.84 7.07 -6.13
C LEU A 114 5.40 7.35 -6.56
N VAL A 115 5.04 7.02 -7.81
CA VAL A 115 3.70 7.28 -8.35
C VAL A 115 2.66 6.47 -7.59
N SER A 116 2.91 5.18 -7.37
CA SER A 116 2.00 4.33 -6.61
C SER A 116 1.83 4.85 -5.18
N SER A 117 2.91 5.26 -4.51
CA SER A 117 2.82 5.82 -3.16
C SER A 117 2.02 7.12 -3.09
N PHE A 118 2.18 8.00 -4.09
CA PHE A 118 1.42 9.24 -4.17
C PHE A 118 -0.08 8.99 -4.40
N CYS A 119 -0.42 8.11 -5.35
CA CYS A 119 -1.81 7.73 -5.61
C CYS A 119 -2.47 7.10 -4.38
N MET A 120 -1.78 6.16 -3.74
CA MET A 120 -2.31 5.47 -2.56
C MET A 120 -2.44 6.41 -1.36
N PHE A 121 -1.49 7.33 -1.16
CA PHE A 121 -1.61 8.38 -0.14
C PHE A 121 -2.91 9.20 -0.34
N GLY A 122 -3.18 9.66 -1.57
CA GLY A 122 -4.40 10.41 -1.87
C GLY A 122 -5.68 9.63 -1.59
N LEU A 123 -5.72 8.35 -1.96
CA LEU A 123 -6.86 7.47 -1.66
C LEU A 123 -7.05 7.27 -0.15
N TYR A 124 -5.97 7.01 0.59
CA TYR A 124 -6.03 6.80 2.03
C TYR A 124 -6.43 8.05 2.80
N VAL A 125 -5.96 9.24 2.42
CA VAL A 125 -6.43 10.50 3.01
C VAL A 125 -7.94 10.67 2.83
N GLY A 126 -8.45 10.31 1.65
CA GLY A 126 -9.89 10.33 1.37
C GLY A 126 -10.68 9.39 2.27
N VAL A 127 -10.31 8.11 2.33
CA VAL A 127 -11.05 7.13 3.16
C VAL A 127 -10.91 7.39 4.66
N CYS A 128 -9.74 7.84 5.15
CA CYS A 128 -9.56 8.22 6.56
C CYS A 128 -10.56 9.29 7.02
N PHE A 129 -11.01 10.15 6.10
CA PHE A 129 -12.02 11.17 6.40
C PHE A 129 -13.44 10.64 6.18
N LEU A 130 -13.68 9.95 5.06
CA LEU A 130 -14.99 9.45 4.70
C LEU A 130 -15.49 8.35 5.66
N ASN A 131 -14.62 7.43 6.08
CA ASN A 131 -15.00 6.29 6.91
C ASN A 131 -15.67 6.72 8.24
N PRO A 132 -15.05 7.56 9.09
CA PRO A 132 -15.70 8.04 10.31
C PRO A 132 -16.87 8.99 10.01
N LEU A 133 -16.83 9.77 8.93
CA LEU A 133 -17.93 10.64 8.53
C LEU A 133 -19.20 9.83 8.26
N PHE A 134 -19.11 8.71 7.53
CA PHE A 134 -20.25 7.84 7.26
C PHE A 134 -20.82 7.18 8.52
N ALA A 135 -19.97 6.80 9.48
CA ALA A 135 -20.44 6.28 10.75
C ALA A 135 -21.21 7.35 11.54
N LEU A 136 -20.66 8.56 11.64
CA LEU A 136 -21.28 9.66 12.38
C LEU A 136 -22.50 10.27 11.69
N SER A 137 -22.59 10.18 10.36
CA SER A 137 -23.73 10.66 9.59
C SER A 137 -24.83 9.61 9.38
N ASN A 138 -24.68 8.41 9.96
CA ASN A 138 -25.67 7.35 9.80
C ASN A 138 -26.91 7.63 10.67
N GLU A 139 -28.01 8.01 10.03
CA GLU A 139 -29.28 8.27 10.70
C GLU A 139 -30.08 7.00 11.01
N VAL A 140 -29.72 5.87 10.38
CA VAL A 140 -30.44 4.60 10.53
C VAL A 140 -29.89 3.84 11.73
N ALA A 141 -30.65 3.80 12.81
CA ALA A 141 -30.31 2.99 13.99
C ALA A 141 -30.52 1.50 13.70
N PHE A 142 -29.56 0.68 14.12
CA PHE A 142 -29.66 -0.78 14.04
C PHE A 142 -29.04 -1.43 15.29
N HIS A 143 -29.29 -2.73 15.46
CA HIS A 143 -28.77 -3.47 16.60
C HIS A 143 -27.24 -3.48 16.61
N ASN A 144 -26.62 -3.15 17.74
CA ASN A 144 -25.16 -3.03 17.88
C ASN A 144 -24.51 -1.87 17.11
N MET A 145 -25.24 -0.78 16.84
CA MET A 145 -24.68 0.44 16.25
C MET A 145 -23.43 0.95 17.00
N ASP A 146 -23.44 0.99 18.34
CA ASP A 146 -22.27 1.40 19.13
C ASP A 146 -21.02 0.52 18.90
N ILE A 147 -21.24 -0.78 18.64
CA ILE A 147 -20.13 -1.72 18.36
C ILE A 147 -19.62 -1.49 16.95
N TRP A 148 -20.53 -1.30 15.99
CA TRP A 148 -20.16 -0.97 14.61
C TRP A 148 -19.34 0.31 14.55
N GLU A 149 -19.78 1.39 15.19
CA GLU A 149 -19.02 2.65 15.24
C GLU A 149 -17.61 2.47 15.79
N ARG A 150 -17.45 1.70 16.87
CA ARG A 150 -16.13 1.38 17.43
C ARG A 150 -15.24 0.64 16.42
N ILE A 151 -15.81 -0.29 15.66
CA ILE A 151 -15.07 -0.98 14.58
C ILE A 151 -14.63 0.03 13.52
N VAL A 152 -15.53 0.93 13.09
CA VAL A 152 -15.21 1.98 12.11
C VAL A 152 -14.07 2.89 12.57
N PHE A 153 -14.04 3.28 13.85
CA PHE A 153 -12.94 4.08 14.38
C PHE A 153 -11.61 3.30 14.44
N VAL A 154 -11.65 2.00 14.73
CA VAL A 154 -10.46 1.13 14.67
C VAL A 154 -9.96 1.01 13.23
N GLU A 155 -10.86 0.82 12.26
CA GLU A 155 -10.54 0.81 10.83
C GLU A 155 -9.88 2.10 10.38
N THR A 156 -10.45 3.25 10.77
CA THR A 156 -9.88 4.58 10.51
C THR A 156 -8.46 4.70 11.09
N GLY A 157 -8.22 4.10 12.26
CA GLY A 157 -6.88 4.01 12.86
C GLY A 157 -5.91 3.21 11.97
N PHE A 158 -6.32 2.05 11.46
CA PHE A 158 -5.53 1.26 10.52
C PHE A 158 -5.26 2.01 9.22
N GLU A 159 -6.26 2.64 8.64
CA GLU A 159 -6.14 3.48 7.44
C GLU A 159 -5.12 4.60 7.64
N GLY A 160 -5.17 5.28 8.80
CA GLY A 160 -4.21 6.31 9.17
C GLY A 160 -2.78 5.79 9.26
N VAL A 161 -2.56 4.62 9.89
CA VAL A 161 -1.22 4.02 9.98
C VAL A 161 -0.71 3.56 8.60
N ILE A 162 -1.57 2.99 7.77
CA ILE A 162 -1.22 2.59 6.40
C ILE A 162 -0.90 3.84 5.55
N CYS A 163 -1.66 4.93 5.71
CA CYS A 163 -1.41 6.22 5.09
C CYS A 163 0.00 6.73 5.43
N LEU A 164 0.40 6.68 6.71
CA LEU A 164 1.74 7.08 7.14
C LEU A 164 2.84 6.20 6.54
N CYS A 165 2.60 4.90 6.37
CA CYS A 165 3.52 4.02 5.64
C CYS A 165 3.68 4.45 4.19
N TRP A 166 2.59 4.80 3.50
CA TRP A 166 2.63 5.34 2.14
C TRP A 166 3.41 6.66 2.04
N VAL A 167 3.25 7.57 3.00
CA VAL A 167 4.05 8.81 3.08
C VAL A 167 5.54 8.50 3.25
N GLY A 168 5.89 7.58 4.15
CA GLY A 168 7.28 7.17 4.36
C GLY A 168 7.90 6.55 3.10
N MET A 169 7.16 5.68 2.42
CA MET A 169 7.59 5.08 1.14
C MET A 169 7.70 6.11 0.02
N MET A 170 6.80 7.09 -0.05
CA MET A 170 6.85 8.20 -1.00
C MET A 170 8.14 9.00 -0.85
N GLY A 171 8.50 9.38 0.38
CA GLY A 171 9.74 10.12 0.66
C GLY A 171 11.00 9.34 0.26
N LEU A 172 11.08 8.06 0.62
CA LEU A 172 12.20 7.21 0.24
C LEU A 172 12.28 6.97 -1.27
N SER A 173 11.15 6.83 -1.94
CA SER A 173 11.07 6.69 -3.39
C SER A 173 11.51 7.97 -4.10
N ALA A 174 11.15 9.15 -3.58
CA ALA A 174 11.61 10.43 -4.13
C ALA A 174 13.14 10.56 -4.06
N VAL A 175 13.75 10.16 -2.93
CA VAL A 175 15.21 10.11 -2.77
C VAL A 175 15.85 9.13 -3.78
N ALA A 176 15.26 7.94 -3.95
CA ALA A 176 15.73 6.95 -4.92
C ALA A 176 15.67 7.47 -6.36
N VAL A 177 14.56 8.11 -6.75
CA VAL A 177 14.40 8.75 -8.07
C VAL A 177 15.44 9.86 -8.27
N HIS A 178 15.68 10.70 -7.26
CA HIS A 178 16.64 11.78 -7.33
C HIS A 178 18.07 11.25 -7.57
N ARG A 179 18.51 10.28 -6.76
CA ARG A 179 19.84 9.65 -6.90
C ARG A 179 20.01 8.98 -8.25
N TRP A 180 19.00 8.25 -8.70
CA TRP A 180 19.00 7.62 -10.02
C TRP A 180 19.13 8.65 -11.16
N ARG A 181 18.45 9.79 -11.07
CA ARG A 181 18.56 10.88 -12.06
C ARG A 181 19.96 11.52 -12.06
N VAL A 182 20.54 11.77 -10.88
CA VAL A 182 21.89 12.35 -10.74
C VAL A 182 22.94 11.41 -11.32
N GLY A 183 22.88 10.11 -11.00
CA GLY A 183 23.81 9.12 -11.55
C GLY A 183 23.75 9.03 -13.08
N ARG A 184 22.58 9.22 -13.69
CA ARG A 184 22.42 9.30 -15.15
C ARG A 184 23.05 10.55 -15.77
N ARG A 185 23.00 11.70 -15.08
CA ARG A 185 23.60 12.95 -15.56
C ARG A 185 25.13 12.90 -15.51
N GLY A 186 25.69 12.36 -14.42
CA GLY A 186 27.14 12.16 -14.29
C GLY A 186 27.72 11.24 -15.36
N TRP A 187 27.04 10.13 -15.66
CA TRP A 187 27.46 9.21 -16.73
C TRP A 187 27.44 9.88 -18.12
N LYS A 188 26.39 10.66 -18.44
CA LYS A 188 26.31 11.37 -19.71
C LYS A 188 27.42 12.40 -19.89
N GLY A 189 27.79 13.12 -18.82
CA GLY A 189 28.87 14.11 -18.86
C GLY A 189 30.27 13.50 -19.06
N ILE A 190 30.52 12.32 -18.48
CA ILE A 190 31.78 11.58 -18.67
C ILE A 190 31.89 11.05 -20.10
N VAL A 191 30.81 10.50 -20.65
CA VAL A 191 30.79 9.99 -22.03
C VAL A 191 30.93 11.13 -23.06
N SER A 192 30.33 12.29 -22.81
CA SER A 192 30.51 13.45 -23.70
C SER A 192 31.92 14.06 -23.61
N GLY A 193 32.50 14.13 -22.41
CA GLY A 193 33.87 14.66 -22.23
C GLY A 193 34.95 13.77 -22.85
N GLY A 194 34.80 12.44 -22.75
CA GLY A 194 35.72 11.50 -23.40
C GLY A 194 35.65 11.52 -24.94
N GLN A 195 34.49 11.87 -25.52
CA GLN A 195 34.35 12.03 -26.98
C GLN A 195 34.92 13.35 -27.52
N GLU A 196 35.10 14.36 -26.67
CA GLU A 196 35.79 15.61 -27.03
C GLU A 196 37.32 15.44 -26.96
N GLU A 197 37.85 14.71 -25.98
CA GLU A 197 39.30 14.42 -25.89
C GLU A 197 39.82 13.50 -27.00
N GLU A 198 39.02 12.55 -27.52
CA GLU A 198 39.42 11.69 -28.65
C GLU A 198 39.39 12.40 -30.03
N ARG A 199 38.93 13.66 -30.10
CA ARG A 199 38.82 14.43 -31.35
C ARG A 199 39.85 15.55 -31.50
N VAL A 200 40.82 15.66 -30.58
CA VAL A 200 41.93 16.62 -30.63
C VAL A 200 43.24 15.87 -30.85
#